data_AF-A0A2V9FTE7-F1
#
_entry.id   AF-A0A2V9FTE7-F1
#
_cell.length_a   1.000
_cell.length_b   1.000
_cell.length_c   1.000
_cell.angle_alpha   90.00
_cell.angle_beta   90.00
_cell.angle_gamma   90.00
#
_symmetry.space_group_name_H-M   'P 1'
#
loop_
_entity.id
_entity.type
_entity.pdbx_description
1 polymer ?
#
loop_
_entity_poly.entity_id
_entity_poly.type
_entity_poly.pdbx_seq_one_letter_code
_entity_poly.pdbx_strand_id
1 'polypeptide(L)'
;MTLRFSLGIPRFFPDANGYSRIIQCAEALWRAPDVLRNTYTNCAWQNDLLDQAEAIAAGAPPTAAFGHALDPFFAGRYPATKTVVNAAGNPIDMPVAPFQYLNSHDHSHLIVFAGTSGSGPFPPGDRSHFWRLQALAIALYTSQGVPMLWEGEEFADDYNLPDDGFARVDLRRDTHWEYFYDEFGSALVSVYRRLGQLRRVSRALRGRESFYYWQQSLQGSQLIAFHRHAPAGPAGPEEYAMVILNFSGSADTIEVPFPKAGVWTERLDESFRGAPLTVSVASPGDAQHITVPSNYGYIFIL
;
A
#
# COMPACT_ATOMS: atom_id res chain seq x y z
N MET A 1 -9.38 26.28 -9.95
CA MET A 1 -9.56 27.70 -9.59
C MET A 1 -9.58 27.96 -8.07
N THR A 2 -9.36 26.95 -7.21
CA THR A 2 -9.60 27.02 -5.74
C THR A 2 -8.40 27.51 -4.90
N LEU A 3 -7.16 27.21 -5.31
CA LEU A 3 -5.99 27.49 -4.46
C LEU A 3 -5.73 28.99 -4.26
N ARG A 4 -5.93 29.82 -5.30
CA ARG A 4 -5.69 31.27 -5.23
C ARG A 4 -6.57 31.96 -4.19
N PHE A 5 -7.83 31.56 -4.06
CA PHE A 5 -8.73 32.10 -3.05
C PHE A 5 -8.34 31.63 -1.64
N SER A 6 -7.80 30.41 -1.51
CA SER A 6 -7.38 29.89 -0.20
C SER A 6 -6.22 30.68 0.41
N LEU A 7 -5.35 31.31 -0.40
CA LEU A 7 -4.21 32.11 0.06
C LEU A 7 -4.64 33.24 1.01
N GLY A 8 -5.87 33.76 0.86
CA GLY A 8 -6.42 34.81 1.71
C GLY A 8 -7.12 34.32 2.97
N ILE A 9 -7.16 33.00 3.24
CA ILE A 9 -7.90 32.42 4.38
C ILE A 9 -6.90 31.87 5.41
N PRO A 10 -6.68 32.57 6.54
CA PRO A 10 -5.62 32.22 7.51
C PRO A 10 -5.70 30.79 8.06
N ARG A 11 -6.91 30.22 8.18
CA ARG A 11 -7.08 28.86 8.71
C ARG A 11 -6.39 27.77 7.88
N PHE A 12 -6.12 28.02 6.60
CA PHE A 12 -5.43 27.09 5.71
C PHE A 12 -3.92 27.37 5.63
N PHE A 13 -3.44 28.42 6.30
CA PHE A 13 -2.05 28.86 6.31
C PHE A 13 -1.59 29.05 7.76
N PRO A 14 -1.20 27.95 8.44
CA PRO A 14 -0.69 28.04 9.82
C PRO A 14 0.65 28.78 9.92
N ASP A 15 1.35 28.96 8.80
CA ASP A 15 2.59 29.71 8.67
C ASP A 15 2.53 30.57 7.39
N ALA A 16 2.85 31.86 7.51
CA ALA A 16 2.88 32.81 6.39
C ALA A 16 3.91 32.44 5.32
N ASN A 17 4.96 31.71 5.71
CA ASN A 17 5.99 31.22 4.79
C ASN A 17 5.65 29.84 4.21
N GLY A 18 4.60 29.18 4.71
CA GLY A 18 4.20 27.84 4.31
C GLY A 18 3.25 27.79 3.10
N TYR A 19 2.87 26.57 2.72
CA TYR A 19 1.86 26.29 1.69
C TYR A 19 0.48 26.03 2.30
N SER A 20 -0.57 26.11 1.47
CA SER A 20 -1.96 25.81 1.86
C SER A 20 -2.08 24.39 2.40
N ARG A 21 -2.70 24.21 3.56
CA ARG A 21 -2.98 22.90 4.18
C ARG A 21 -4.27 22.24 3.69
N ILE A 22 -4.95 22.82 2.69
CA ILE A 22 -6.10 22.18 2.05
C ILE A 22 -5.63 20.91 1.35
N ILE A 23 -6.28 19.78 1.63
CA ILE A 23 -6.11 18.54 0.89
C ILE A 23 -7.09 18.56 -0.30
N GLN A 24 -6.56 18.40 -1.49
CA GLN A 24 -7.32 18.32 -2.74
C GLN A 24 -6.92 17.04 -3.43
N CYS A 25 -7.86 16.08 -3.48
CA CYS A 25 -7.65 14.82 -4.15
C CYS A 25 -8.42 14.78 -5.46
N ALA A 26 -7.72 14.47 -6.54
CA ALA A 26 -8.34 14.28 -7.84
C ALA A 26 -8.44 12.80 -8.17
N GLU A 27 -9.60 12.38 -8.61
CA GLU A 27 -9.70 11.13 -9.35
C GLU A 27 -9.22 11.39 -10.78
N ALA A 28 -7.99 10.96 -11.09
CA ALA A 28 -7.34 11.27 -12.36
C ALA A 28 -6.79 10.05 -13.10
N LEU A 29 -6.79 8.89 -12.44
CA LEU A 29 -6.41 7.58 -12.98
C LEU A 29 -5.06 7.67 -13.73
N TRP A 30 -5.05 7.35 -15.03
CA TRP A 30 -3.86 7.43 -15.88
C TRP A 30 -3.24 8.84 -15.99
N ARG A 31 -3.99 9.91 -15.72
CA ARG A 31 -3.51 11.31 -15.72
C ARG A 31 -2.99 11.77 -14.36
N ALA A 32 -3.02 10.91 -13.34
CA ALA A 32 -2.54 11.26 -12.01
C ALA A 32 -1.11 11.85 -11.99
N PRO A 33 -0.12 11.34 -12.76
CA PRO A 33 1.19 11.98 -12.88
C PRO A 33 1.12 13.45 -13.31
N ASP A 34 0.34 13.76 -14.35
CA ASP A 34 0.21 15.11 -14.88
C ASP A 34 -0.54 16.04 -13.92
N VAL A 35 -1.62 15.53 -13.32
CA VAL A 35 -2.43 16.29 -12.37
C VAL A 35 -1.61 16.66 -11.13
N LEU A 36 -0.79 15.74 -10.62
CA LEU A 36 0.08 16.01 -9.48
C LEU A 36 1.20 17.00 -9.82
N ARG A 37 1.69 17.06 -11.07
CA ARG A 37 2.70 18.04 -11.48
C ARG A 37 2.12 19.43 -11.74
N ASN A 38 1.01 19.49 -12.48
CA ASN A 38 0.62 20.69 -13.21
C ASN A 38 -0.67 21.35 -12.69
N THR A 39 -1.29 20.80 -11.65
CA THR A 39 -2.52 21.37 -11.07
C THR A 39 -2.32 21.73 -9.59
N TYR A 40 -3.38 22.19 -8.93
CA TYR A 40 -3.37 22.51 -7.50
C TYR A 40 -3.59 21.30 -6.58
N THR A 41 -3.99 20.16 -7.12
CA THR A 41 -4.20 18.88 -6.42
C THR A 41 -2.95 18.34 -5.73
N ASN A 42 -3.05 17.85 -4.49
CA ASN A 42 -1.93 17.27 -3.75
C ASN A 42 -2.00 15.74 -3.57
N CYS A 43 -3.14 15.14 -3.92
CA CYS A 43 -3.35 13.69 -3.97
C CYS A 43 -4.07 13.30 -5.24
N ALA A 44 -3.74 12.15 -5.83
CA ALA A 44 -4.46 11.68 -7.02
C ALA A 44 -4.71 10.17 -6.97
N TRP A 45 -5.91 9.75 -7.34
CA TRP A 45 -6.23 8.35 -7.56
C TRP A 45 -5.52 7.84 -8.82
N GLN A 46 -5.00 6.61 -8.75
CA GLN A 46 -4.34 5.88 -9.83
C GLN A 46 -4.56 4.38 -9.66
N ASN A 47 -4.58 3.62 -10.75
CA ASN A 47 -4.98 2.21 -10.73
C ASN A 47 -3.81 1.23 -10.84
N ASP A 48 -2.56 1.70 -10.92
CA ASP A 48 -1.40 0.82 -11.17
C ASP A 48 -1.28 -0.30 -10.13
N LEU A 49 -1.54 0.00 -8.85
CA LEU A 49 -1.51 -1.03 -7.80
C LEU A 49 -2.78 -1.90 -7.84
N LEU A 50 -3.95 -1.30 -8.04
CA LEU A 50 -5.24 -1.99 -8.12
C LEU A 50 -5.22 -3.04 -9.24
N ASP A 51 -4.90 -2.63 -10.48
CA ASP A 51 -4.94 -3.49 -11.66
C ASP A 51 -4.03 -4.72 -11.48
N GLN A 52 -2.86 -4.53 -10.86
CA GLN A 52 -1.94 -5.63 -10.57
C GLN A 52 -2.44 -6.50 -9.42
N ALA A 53 -3.07 -5.92 -8.40
CA ALA A 53 -3.63 -6.64 -7.27
C ALA A 53 -4.83 -7.51 -7.67
N GLU A 54 -5.73 -7.01 -8.51
CA GLU A 54 -6.86 -7.78 -9.07
C GLU A 54 -6.34 -8.99 -9.86
N ALA A 55 -5.33 -8.80 -10.71
CA ALA A 55 -4.71 -9.88 -11.46
C ALA A 55 -4.07 -10.94 -10.54
N ILE A 56 -3.34 -10.51 -9.51
CA ILE A 56 -2.72 -11.42 -8.53
C ILE A 56 -3.79 -12.17 -7.72
N ALA A 57 -4.84 -11.50 -7.28
CA ALA A 57 -5.97 -12.13 -6.59
C ALA A 57 -6.64 -13.20 -7.47
N ALA A 58 -6.81 -12.90 -8.76
CA ALA A 58 -7.29 -13.84 -9.79
C ALA A 58 -6.33 -15.00 -10.12
N GLY A 59 -5.16 -15.06 -9.49
CA GLY A 59 -4.21 -16.15 -9.60
C GLY A 59 -3.10 -15.94 -10.63
N ALA A 60 -2.98 -14.75 -11.23
CA ALA A 60 -1.81 -14.41 -12.01
C ALA A 60 -0.57 -14.32 -11.11
N PRO A 61 0.62 -14.76 -11.56
CA PRO A 61 1.83 -14.52 -10.81
C PRO A 61 2.14 -13.02 -10.75
N PRO A 62 2.73 -12.53 -9.64
CA PRO A 62 3.19 -11.15 -9.56
C PRO A 62 4.27 -10.87 -10.62
N THR A 63 4.30 -9.63 -11.11
CA THR A 63 5.28 -9.18 -12.10
C THR A 63 6.17 -8.08 -11.54
N ALA A 64 7.24 -7.72 -12.25
CA ALA A 64 8.06 -6.56 -11.90
C ALA A 64 7.24 -5.26 -11.89
N ALA A 65 6.14 -5.17 -12.67
CA ALA A 65 5.25 -4.01 -12.65
C ALA A 65 4.57 -3.82 -11.29
N PHE A 66 4.19 -4.91 -10.61
CA PHE A 66 3.68 -4.84 -9.24
C PHE A 66 4.75 -4.29 -8.28
N GLY A 67 5.99 -4.78 -8.36
CA GLY A 67 7.11 -4.25 -7.56
C GLY A 67 7.34 -2.75 -7.77
N HIS A 68 7.25 -2.27 -9.01
CA HIS A 68 7.33 -0.84 -9.32
C HIS A 68 6.10 -0.05 -8.88
N ALA A 69 4.90 -0.64 -8.88
CA ALA A 69 3.69 0.03 -8.38
C ALA A 69 3.74 0.34 -6.87
N LEU A 70 4.53 -0.42 -6.10
CA LEU A 70 4.79 -0.16 -4.67
C LEU A 70 5.72 1.05 -4.44
N ASP A 71 6.44 1.50 -5.47
CA ASP A 71 7.31 2.67 -5.50
C ASP A 71 6.87 3.64 -6.62
N PRO A 72 5.74 4.35 -6.48
CA PRO A 72 5.26 5.31 -7.46
C PRO A 72 6.27 6.42 -7.80
N PHE A 73 7.23 6.74 -6.93
CA PHE A 73 8.22 7.77 -7.26
C PHE A 73 9.36 7.23 -8.13
N PHE A 74 9.43 5.91 -8.33
CA PHE A 74 10.40 5.26 -9.20
C PHE A 74 10.40 5.87 -10.62
N ALA A 75 11.60 6.06 -11.16
CA ALA A 75 11.85 6.68 -12.46
C ALA A 75 11.17 8.05 -12.65
N GLY A 76 10.80 8.73 -11.56
CA GLY A 76 10.09 10.00 -11.60
C GLY A 76 8.67 9.90 -12.15
N ARG A 77 8.05 8.71 -12.17
CA ARG A 77 6.70 8.48 -12.72
C ARG A 77 5.68 9.40 -12.06
N TYR A 78 5.65 9.44 -10.74
CA TYR A 78 4.89 10.42 -9.97
C TYR A 78 5.84 11.43 -9.31
N PRO A 79 5.48 12.73 -9.23
CA PRO A 79 6.30 13.71 -8.51
C PRO A 79 6.21 13.48 -6.99
N ALA A 80 7.32 13.72 -6.28
CA ALA A 80 7.33 13.70 -4.82
C ALA A 80 6.91 15.05 -4.20
N THR A 81 7.24 16.12 -4.90
CA THR A 81 6.90 17.51 -4.58
C THR A 81 6.49 18.25 -5.84
N LYS A 82 5.85 19.39 -5.67
CA LYS A 82 5.66 20.38 -6.73
C LYS A 82 5.86 21.78 -6.18
N THR A 83 6.29 22.70 -7.03
CA THR A 83 6.41 24.11 -6.65
C THR A 83 5.04 24.78 -6.67
N VAL A 84 4.69 25.43 -5.56
CA VAL A 84 3.51 26.29 -5.40
C VAL A 84 3.95 27.67 -4.91
N VAL A 85 3.00 28.59 -4.70
CA VAL A 85 3.27 29.90 -4.08
C VAL A 85 2.71 29.96 -2.67
N ASN A 86 3.44 30.57 -1.75
CA ASN A 86 2.95 30.87 -0.40
C ASN A 86 2.08 32.15 -0.38
N ALA A 87 1.58 32.52 0.81
CA ALA A 87 0.73 33.71 0.96
C ALA A 87 1.46 35.04 0.62
N ALA A 88 2.79 35.07 0.71
CA ALA A 88 3.63 36.21 0.30
C ALA A 88 3.97 36.21 -1.21
N GLY A 89 3.51 35.21 -1.97
CA GLY A 89 3.79 35.09 -3.41
C GLY A 89 5.14 34.44 -3.75
N ASN A 90 5.87 33.94 -2.76
CA ASN A 90 7.17 33.29 -2.98
C ASN A 90 7.00 31.81 -3.36
N PRO A 91 7.86 31.27 -4.24
CA PRO A 91 7.84 29.85 -4.59
C PRO A 91 8.25 28.99 -3.39
N ILE A 92 7.54 27.88 -3.17
CA ILE A 92 7.83 26.88 -2.15
C ILE A 92 7.45 25.48 -2.64
N ASP A 93 8.21 24.46 -2.24
CA ASP A 93 7.87 23.08 -2.54
C ASP A 93 6.80 22.54 -1.59
N MET A 94 5.75 21.98 -2.17
CA MET A 94 4.68 21.29 -1.47
C MET A 94 4.76 19.79 -1.75
N PRO A 95 4.67 18.92 -0.72
CA PRO A 95 4.61 17.48 -0.94
C PRO A 95 3.31 17.09 -1.65
N VAL A 96 3.42 16.13 -2.56
CA VAL A 96 2.28 15.49 -3.23
C VAL A 96 2.46 13.99 -3.21
N ALA A 97 1.39 13.22 -3.32
CA ALA A 97 1.48 11.76 -3.34
C ALA A 97 0.25 11.13 -4.03
N PRO A 98 0.41 10.04 -4.80
CA PRO A 98 -0.75 9.29 -5.27
C PRO A 98 -1.39 8.52 -4.11
N PHE A 99 -2.69 8.23 -4.26
CA PHE A 99 -3.32 7.19 -3.48
C PHE A 99 -2.87 5.82 -3.97
N GLN A 100 -2.69 4.91 -3.03
CA GLN A 100 -2.52 3.49 -3.25
C GLN A 100 -3.74 2.81 -2.66
N TYR A 101 -4.36 1.89 -3.40
CA TYR A 101 -5.55 1.21 -2.92
C TYR A 101 -5.70 -0.13 -3.63
N LEU A 102 -6.47 -1.02 -2.98
CA LEU A 102 -6.80 -2.36 -3.46
C LEU A 102 -8.29 -2.53 -3.73
N ASN A 103 -9.10 -1.62 -3.17
CA ASN A 103 -10.55 -1.60 -3.33
C ASN A 103 -11.02 -0.15 -3.47
N SER A 104 -12.12 0.03 -4.18
CA SER A 104 -12.87 1.28 -4.22
C SER A 104 -14.34 0.99 -4.51
N HIS A 105 -15.18 2.00 -4.34
CA HIS A 105 -16.58 1.94 -4.72
C HIS A 105 -16.84 1.73 -6.23
N ASP A 106 -15.81 1.88 -7.07
CA ASP A 106 -15.93 1.74 -8.52
C ASP A 106 -15.65 0.32 -9.03
N HIS A 107 -15.10 -0.54 -8.18
CA HIS A 107 -14.69 -1.91 -8.50
C HIS A 107 -15.36 -2.92 -7.58
N SER A 108 -15.37 -4.19 -7.98
CA SER A 108 -15.72 -5.28 -7.06
C SER A 108 -14.77 -5.30 -5.88
N HIS A 109 -15.22 -5.79 -4.72
CA HIS A 109 -14.27 -6.08 -3.65
C HIS A 109 -13.22 -7.08 -4.13
N LEU A 110 -11.96 -6.90 -3.72
CA LEU A 110 -10.83 -7.68 -4.18
C LEU A 110 -11.02 -9.20 -3.98
N ILE A 111 -11.77 -9.61 -2.95
CA ILE A 111 -12.09 -11.03 -2.69
C ILE A 111 -12.85 -11.69 -3.84
N VAL A 112 -13.63 -10.94 -4.63
CA VAL A 112 -14.35 -11.45 -5.81
C VAL A 112 -13.39 -11.98 -6.85
N PHE A 113 -12.24 -11.31 -7.02
CA PHE A 113 -11.20 -11.75 -7.94
C PHE A 113 -10.50 -13.02 -7.44
N ALA A 114 -10.44 -13.23 -6.11
CA ALA A 114 -9.91 -14.47 -5.54
C ALA A 114 -10.81 -15.69 -5.79
N GLY A 115 -12.07 -15.48 -6.17
CA GLY A 115 -13.07 -16.50 -6.45
C GLY A 115 -14.45 -16.02 -6.04
N THR A 116 -15.49 -16.69 -6.55
CA THR A 116 -16.88 -16.38 -6.19
C THR A 116 -17.58 -17.62 -5.64
N SER A 117 -18.58 -17.38 -4.78
CA SER A 117 -19.41 -18.43 -4.21
C SER A 117 -20.89 -18.19 -4.55
N GLY A 118 -21.67 -19.26 -4.66
CA GLY A 118 -23.10 -19.18 -4.96
C GLY A 118 -23.44 -19.11 -6.45
N SER A 119 -24.65 -18.66 -6.76
CA SER A 119 -25.21 -18.61 -8.10
C SER A 119 -25.90 -17.27 -8.35
N GLY A 120 -26.07 -16.92 -9.64
CA GLY A 120 -26.68 -15.65 -10.06
C GLY A 120 -25.77 -14.87 -11.01
N PRO A 121 -26.24 -13.72 -11.52
CA PRO A 121 -25.47 -12.92 -12.46
C PRO A 121 -24.25 -12.24 -11.83
N PHE A 122 -24.30 -11.96 -10.52
CA PHE A 122 -23.24 -11.28 -9.77
C PHE A 122 -22.98 -12.02 -8.46
N PRO A 123 -22.37 -13.22 -8.52
CA PRO A 123 -22.12 -14.01 -7.33
C PRO A 123 -21.13 -13.30 -6.39
N PRO A 124 -21.35 -13.32 -5.07
CA PRO A 124 -20.42 -12.71 -4.11
C PRO A 124 -19.05 -13.40 -4.14
N GLY A 125 -18.04 -12.72 -3.64
CA GLY A 125 -16.71 -13.29 -3.45
C GLY A 125 -16.70 -14.47 -2.49
N ASP A 126 -15.87 -15.47 -2.77
CA ASP A 126 -15.66 -16.60 -1.87
C ASP A 126 -14.69 -16.21 -0.75
N ARG A 127 -15.23 -15.85 0.40
CA ARG A 127 -14.45 -15.42 1.57
C ARG A 127 -13.57 -16.52 2.15
N SER A 128 -13.75 -17.80 1.79
CA SER A 128 -12.80 -18.85 2.16
C SER A 128 -11.41 -18.65 1.54
N HIS A 129 -11.29 -17.78 0.55
CA HIS A 129 -10.02 -17.37 -0.07
C HIS A 129 -9.40 -16.12 0.56
N PHE A 130 -9.89 -15.63 1.71
CA PHE A 130 -9.40 -14.40 2.38
C PHE A 130 -7.86 -14.36 2.54
N TRP A 131 -7.23 -15.53 2.72
CA TRP A 131 -5.80 -15.64 2.92
C TRP A 131 -4.98 -15.11 1.75
N ARG A 132 -5.51 -15.10 0.52
CA ARG A 132 -4.89 -14.52 -0.68
C ARG A 132 -4.69 -13.01 -0.59
N LEU A 133 -5.52 -12.34 0.22
CA LEU A 133 -5.51 -10.88 0.34
C LEU A 133 -4.40 -10.38 1.28
N GLN A 134 -3.86 -11.23 2.14
CA GLN A 134 -2.92 -10.81 3.19
C GLN A 134 -1.64 -10.21 2.62
N ALA A 135 -0.99 -10.88 1.66
CA ALA A 135 0.20 -10.33 1.00
C ALA A 135 -0.07 -8.99 0.29
N LEU A 136 -1.25 -8.81 -0.30
CA LEU A 136 -1.66 -7.56 -0.95
C LEU A 136 -1.89 -6.45 0.09
N ALA A 137 -2.55 -6.75 1.20
CA ALA A 137 -2.71 -5.81 2.31
C ALA A 137 -1.35 -5.36 2.89
N ILE A 138 -0.42 -6.30 3.08
CA ILE A 138 0.95 -5.99 3.51
C ILE A 138 1.63 -5.07 2.48
N ALA A 139 1.50 -5.38 1.19
CA ALA A 139 2.04 -4.54 0.11
C ALA A 139 1.46 -3.12 0.14
N LEU A 140 0.15 -2.96 0.30
CA LEU A 140 -0.51 -1.66 0.41
C LEU A 140 0.06 -0.82 1.55
N TYR A 141 0.14 -1.39 2.76
CA TYR A 141 0.61 -0.67 3.95
C TYR A 141 2.12 -0.45 4.00
N THR A 142 2.87 -1.11 3.14
CA THR A 142 4.33 -0.94 3.02
C THR A 142 4.75 -0.26 1.73
N SER A 143 3.80 0.10 0.85
CA SER A 143 4.02 0.89 -0.37
C SER A 143 4.28 2.38 -0.07
N GLN A 144 4.93 3.08 -1.01
CA GLN A 144 4.99 4.54 -0.96
C GLN A 144 3.67 5.13 -1.47
N GLY A 145 3.38 6.36 -1.02
CA GLY A 145 2.11 7.03 -1.30
C GLY A 145 1.18 6.98 -0.10
N VAL A 146 -0.09 7.27 -0.35
CA VAL A 146 -1.12 7.32 0.69
C VAL A 146 -2.01 6.08 0.55
N PRO A 147 -1.92 5.09 1.45
CA PRO A 147 -2.82 3.95 1.41
C PRO A 147 -4.24 4.43 1.74
N MET A 148 -5.19 3.95 0.97
CA MET A 148 -6.62 4.18 1.13
C MET A 148 -7.31 2.82 1.22
N LEU A 149 -8.30 2.74 2.12
CA LEU A 149 -9.18 1.58 2.24
C LEU A 149 -10.58 1.98 1.80
N TRP A 150 -11.28 1.02 1.21
CA TRP A 150 -12.73 1.09 1.06
C TRP A 150 -13.40 0.29 2.18
N GLU A 151 -14.59 0.72 2.61
CA GLU A 151 -15.31 0.09 3.71
C GLU A 151 -15.54 -1.39 3.41
N GLY A 152 -15.21 -2.28 4.35
CA GLY A 152 -15.37 -3.72 4.18
C GLY A 152 -14.14 -4.46 3.67
N GLU A 153 -13.13 -3.77 3.12
CA GLU A 153 -11.88 -4.39 2.68
C GLU A 153 -11.20 -5.19 3.81
N GLU A 154 -11.18 -4.63 5.02
CA GLU A 154 -10.42 -5.16 6.14
C GLU A 154 -11.00 -6.46 6.74
N PHE A 155 -12.24 -6.83 6.40
CA PHE A 155 -12.88 -8.10 6.78
C PHE A 155 -13.34 -8.93 5.58
N ALA A 156 -12.82 -8.60 4.39
CA ALA A 156 -13.17 -9.21 3.11
C ALA A 156 -14.67 -9.22 2.86
N ASP A 157 -15.31 -8.06 2.91
CA ASP A 157 -16.65 -7.91 2.34
C ASP A 157 -16.63 -8.33 0.86
N ASP A 158 -17.73 -8.93 0.39
CA ASP A 158 -17.73 -9.85 -0.75
C ASP A 158 -18.52 -9.35 -1.96
N TYR A 159 -18.81 -8.06 -1.95
CA TYR A 159 -19.65 -7.45 -2.96
C TYR A 159 -19.02 -7.48 -4.36
N ASN A 160 -19.77 -8.05 -5.32
CA ASN A 160 -19.45 -8.11 -6.75
C ASN A 160 -20.16 -6.99 -7.52
N LEU A 161 -19.37 -6.06 -8.06
CA LEU A 161 -19.81 -4.89 -8.80
C LEU A 161 -19.75 -5.14 -10.32
N PRO A 162 -20.89 -5.07 -11.03
CA PRO A 162 -20.89 -5.07 -12.48
C PRO A 162 -20.18 -3.83 -13.04
N ASP A 163 -19.53 -3.98 -14.19
CA ASP A 163 -18.84 -2.89 -14.89
C ASP A 163 -19.82 -1.79 -15.36
N ASP A 164 -21.04 -2.17 -15.73
CA ASP A 164 -22.07 -1.25 -16.22
C ASP A 164 -23.52 -1.67 -15.89
N GLY A 165 -24.48 -0.88 -16.36
CA GLY A 165 -25.91 -1.20 -16.32
C GLY A 165 -26.63 -0.88 -15.01
N PHE A 166 -27.94 -1.12 -14.98
CA PHE A 166 -28.80 -0.81 -13.83
C PHE A 166 -28.37 -1.54 -12.56
N ALA A 167 -27.87 -2.77 -12.68
CA ALA A 167 -27.38 -3.53 -11.54
C ALA A 167 -26.19 -2.85 -10.83
N ARG A 168 -25.41 -2.01 -11.54
CA ARG A 168 -24.34 -1.18 -10.97
C ARG A 168 -24.85 -0.02 -10.12
N VAL A 169 -26.07 0.46 -10.30
CA VAL A 169 -26.58 1.66 -9.58
C VAL A 169 -27.73 1.34 -8.64
N ASP A 170 -28.60 0.39 -9.01
CA ASP A 170 -29.90 0.19 -8.36
C ASP A 170 -29.89 -0.95 -7.32
N LEU A 171 -28.76 -1.66 -7.17
CA LEU A 171 -28.60 -2.69 -6.14
C LEU A 171 -28.06 -2.10 -4.85
N ARG A 172 -28.74 -2.42 -3.74
CA ARG A 172 -28.30 -2.09 -2.38
C ARG A 172 -27.08 -2.93 -2.00
N ARG A 173 -26.10 -2.29 -1.37
CA ARG A 173 -24.78 -2.84 -1.01
C ARG A 173 -24.42 -2.40 0.38
N ASP A 174 -25.13 -2.95 1.34
CA ASP A 174 -24.81 -2.66 2.72
C ASP A 174 -23.55 -3.42 3.10
N THR A 175 -22.71 -2.79 3.91
CA THR A 175 -21.59 -3.47 4.53
C THR A 175 -22.07 -4.60 5.43
N HIS A 176 -21.53 -5.80 5.23
CA HIS A 176 -21.85 -6.98 6.03
C HIS A 176 -21.09 -6.97 7.36
N TRP A 177 -21.57 -6.21 8.35
CA TRP A 177 -20.90 -6.07 9.65
C TRP A 177 -20.74 -7.38 10.43
N GLU A 178 -21.55 -8.40 10.15
CA GLU A 178 -21.37 -9.74 10.68
C GLU A 178 -20.02 -10.37 10.31
N TYR A 179 -19.49 -10.04 9.12
CA TYR A 179 -18.21 -10.55 8.63
C TYR A 179 -17.03 -10.09 9.49
N PHE A 180 -17.15 -8.95 10.16
CA PHE A 180 -16.17 -8.46 11.12
C PHE A 180 -15.91 -9.45 12.27
N TYR A 181 -16.91 -10.27 12.62
CA TYR A 181 -16.88 -11.14 13.81
C TYR A 181 -16.57 -12.61 13.50
N ASP A 182 -16.57 -13.01 12.22
CA ASP A 182 -16.26 -14.39 11.85
C ASP A 182 -14.76 -14.67 11.75
N GLU A 183 -14.40 -15.92 11.50
CA GLU A 183 -13.00 -16.37 11.45
C GLU A 183 -12.18 -15.72 10.32
N PHE A 184 -12.81 -15.44 9.17
CA PHE A 184 -12.11 -14.86 8.01
C PHE A 184 -11.88 -13.36 8.22
N GLY A 185 -12.92 -12.64 8.62
CA GLY A 185 -12.84 -11.20 8.82
C GLY A 185 -12.03 -10.83 10.05
N SER A 186 -12.19 -11.53 11.17
CA SER A 186 -11.38 -11.26 12.37
C SER A 186 -9.88 -11.49 12.13
N ALA A 187 -9.52 -12.48 11.31
CA ALA A 187 -8.14 -12.72 10.90
C ALA A 187 -7.57 -11.55 10.08
N LEU A 188 -8.29 -11.10 9.04
CA LEU A 188 -7.85 -9.95 8.23
C LEU A 188 -7.81 -8.65 9.03
N VAL A 189 -8.85 -8.35 9.82
CA VAL A 189 -8.89 -7.15 10.68
C VAL A 189 -7.68 -7.10 11.60
N SER A 190 -7.27 -8.26 12.15
CA SER A 190 -6.05 -8.36 12.95
C SER A 190 -4.81 -7.95 12.16
N VAL A 191 -4.65 -8.43 10.92
CA VAL A 191 -3.55 -8.04 10.02
C VAL A 191 -3.60 -6.54 9.72
N TYR A 192 -4.73 -6.01 9.26
CA TYR A 192 -4.90 -4.59 8.93
C TYR A 192 -4.61 -3.66 10.12
N ARG A 193 -5.06 -4.01 11.33
CA ARG A 193 -4.77 -3.24 12.56
C ARG A 193 -3.27 -3.19 12.85
N ARG A 194 -2.58 -4.33 12.74
CA ARG A 194 -1.13 -4.41 12.98
C ARG A 194 -0.35 -3.64 11.92
N LEU A 195 -0.74 -3.76 10.65
CA LEU A 195 -0.18 -2.98 9.56
C LEU A 195 -0.38 -1.47 9.75
N GLY A 196 -1.57 -1.04 10.16
CA GLY A 196 -1.87 0.36 10.44
C GLY A 196 -1.04 0.91 11.60
N GLN A 197 -0.90 0.15 12.69
CA GLN A 197 -0.04 0.53 13.80
C GLN A 197 1.42 0.58 13.37
N LEU A 198 1.92 -0.44 12.66
CA LEU A 198 3.30 -0.51 12.22
C LEU A 198 3.65 0.65 11.28
N ARG A 199 2.80 0.95 10.28
CA ARG A 199 2.98 2.12 9.40
C ARG A 199 2.92 3.43 10.17
N ARG A 200 2.07 3.53 11.20
CA ARG A 200 1.98 4.74 12.04
C ARG A 200 3.29 5.00 12.79
N VAL A 201 3.87 3.96 13.41
CA VAL A 201 5.06 4.12 14.26
C VAL A 201 6.36 4.13 13.47
N SER A 202 6.47 3.34 12.39
CA SER A 202 7.66 3.33 11.53
C SER A 202 7.73 4.59 10.66
N ARG A 203 8.87 5.26 10.71
CA ARG A 203 9.24 6.34 9.78
C ARG A 203 9.58 5.78 8.40
N ALA A 204 10.30 4.65 8.32
CA ALA A 204 10.70 4.02 7.07
C ALA A 204 9.48 3.72 6.19
N LEU A 205 8.44 3.10 6.74
CA LEU A 205 7.21 2.76 5.99
C LEU A 205 6.45 4.00 5.48
N ARG A 206 6.60 5.16 6.13
CA ARG A 206 6.04 6.45 5.70
C ARG A 206 7.02 7.31 4.90
N GLY A 207 8.27 6.87 4.77
CA GLY A 207 9.35 7.58 4.08
C GLY A 207 9.12 7.65 2.58
N ARG A 208 9.99 8.34 1.86
CA ARG A 208 9.92 8.46 0.40
C ARG A 208 11.04 7.73 -0.33
N GLU A 209 11.84 6.97 0.42
CA GLU A 209 12.91 6.16 -0.13
C GLU A 209 12.46 4.70 -0.12
N SER A 210 12.65 4.05 -1.28
CA SER A 210 12.32 2.66 -1.53
C SER A 210 13.37 2.07 -2.47
N PHE A 211 13.61 0.77 -2.35
CA PHE A 211 14.48 0.05 -3.27
C PHE A 211 13.90 -1.35 -3.52
N TYR A 212 13.59 -1.64 -4.78
CA TYR A 212 13.07 -2.94 -5.21
C TYR A 212 14.22 -3.87 -5.63
N TYR A 213 14.35 -5.02 -4.96
CA TYR A 213 15.37 -6.03 -5.22
C TYR A 213 14.98 -6.91 -6.43
N TRP A 214 14.94 -6.31 -7.62
CA TRP A 214 14.44 -6.96 -8.83
C TRP A 214 15.26 -8.20 -9.26
N GLN A 215 16.55 -8.26 -8.93
CA GLN A 215 17.42 -9.39 -9.26
C GLN A 215 17.18 -10.62 -8.37
N GLN A 216 16.62 -10.41 -7.17
CA GLN A 216 16.31 -11.46 -6.20
C GLN A 216 14.82 -11.82 -6.25
N SER A 217 13.98 -10.85 -6.58
CA SER A 217 12.54 -11.04 -6.72
C SER A 217 12.23 -11.80 -8.01
N LEU A 218 11.19 -12.64 -7.96
CA LEU A 218 10.62 -13.33 -9.12
C LEU A 218 11.61 -14.24 -9.89
N GLN A 219 12.64 -14.77 -9.23
CA GLN A 219 13.64 -15.67 -9.82
C GLN A 219 13.15 -17.13 -9.85
N GLY A 220 12.05 -17.38 -10.57
CA GLY A 220 11.35 -18.68 -10.57
C GLY A 220 10.44 -18.91 -9.36
N SER A 221 10.24 -17.87 -8.55
CA SER A 221 9.34 -17.82 -7.40
C SER A 221 8.27 -16.75 -7.59
N GLN A 222 7.31 -16.66 -6.65
CA GLN A 222 6.38 -15.54 -6.54
C GLN A 222 6.71 -14.65 -5.35
N LEU A 223 8.01 -14.52 -5.05
CA LEU A 223 8.55 -13.70 -3.97
C LEU A 223 8.96 -12.33 -4.50
N ILE A 224 8.57 -11.28 -3.79
CA ILE A 224 8.99 -9.89 -4.03
C ILE A 224 9.66 -9.36 -2.77
N ALA A 225 10.83 -8.76 -2.91
CA ALA A 225 11.52 -8.08 -1.82
C ALA A 225 11.83 -6.62 -2.19
N PHE A 226 11.61 -5.73 -1.24
CA PHE A 226 12.00 -4.33 -1.31
C PHE A 226 12.29 -3.82 0.09
N HIS A 227 13.06 -2.74 0.19
CA HIS A 227 13.20 -2.05 1.47
C HIS A 227 12.65 -0.64 1.38
N ARG A 228 12.27 -0.12 2.55
CA ARG A 228 11.95 1.28 2.80
C ARG A 228 12.98 1.87 3.75
N HIS A 229 13.27 3.15 3.56
CA HIS A 229 14.28 3.85 4.35
C HIS A 229 13.78 5.23 4.76
N ALA A 230 14.12 5.63 5.98
CA ALA A 230 13.99 6.99 6.45
C ALA A 230 15.34 7.45 7.03
N PRO A 231 15.99 8.48 6.46
CA PRO A 231 17.25 8.97 6.98
C PRO A 231 17.11 9.54 8.38
N ALA A 232 18.24 9.62 9.10
CA ALA A 232 18.32 10.35 10.36
C ALA A 232 17.99 11.83 10.14
N GLY A 233 17.26 12.44 11.07
CA GLY A 233 16.93 13.85 11.00
C GLY A 233 16.08 14.32 12.18
N PRO A 234 15.49 15.53 12.11
CA PRO A 234 14.70 16.10 13.21
C PRO A 234 13.51 15.22 13.65
N ALA A 235 13.03 14.36 12.75
CA ALA A 235 11.91 13.45 13.02
C ALA A 235 12.33 12.14 13.72
N GLY A 236 13.63 11.85 13.85
CA GLY A 236 14.11 10.64 14.52
C GLY A 236 15.41 10.05 13.93
N PRO A 237 15.91 8.95 14.53
CA PRO A 237 17.07 8.23 14.03
C PRO A 237 16.79 7.57 12.68
N GLU A 238 17.84 7.24 11.95
CA GLU A 238 17.75 6.44 10.72
C GLU A 238 17.00 5.13 10.98
N GLU A 239 16.06 4.78 10.11
CA GLU A 239 15.24 3.58 10.24
C GLU A 239 15.11 2.88 8.89
N TYR A 240 15.18 1.56 8.89
CA TYR A 240 14.96 0.72 7.71
C TYR A 240 13.83 -0.28 7.96
N ALA A 241 13.12 -0.61 6.88
CA ALA A 241 12.17 -1.72 6.84
C ALA A 241 12.45 -2.60 5.63
N MET A 242 12.81 -3.86 5.84
CA MET A 242 12.88 -4.87 4.78
C MET A 242 11.52 -5.58 4.68
N VAL A 243 10.94 -5.59 3.49
CA VAL A 243 9.63 -6.17 3.22
C VAL A 243 9.79 -7.29 2.21
N ILE A 244 9.26 -8.47 2.53
CA ILE A 244 9.31 -9.64 1.66
C ILE A 244 7.91 -10.22 1.59
N LEU A 245 7.38 -10.37 0.38
CA LEU A 245 6.01 -10.81 0.09
C LEU A 245 6.07 -12.11 -0.70
N ASN A 246 5.22 -13.08 -0.35
CA ASN A 246 5.06 -14.33 -1.07
C ASN A 246 3.61 -14.45 -1.56
N PHE A 247 3.44 -14.51 -2.88
CA PHE A 247 2.12 -14.66 -3.51
C PHE A 247 1.82 -16.09 -3.96
N SER A 248 2.73 -17.04 -3.73
CA SER A 248 2.55 -18.44 -4.12
C SER A 248 1.67 -19.21 -3.14
N GLY A 249 1.15 -20.36 -3.59
CA GLY A 249 0.36 -21.29 -2.78
C GLY A 249 1.16 -22.06 -1.71
N SER A 250 2.49 -21.90 -1.64
CA SER A 250 3.37 -22.60 -0.69
C SER A 250 4.34 -21.62 0.00
N ALA A 251 4.89 -22.01 1.14
CA ALA A 251 6.03 -21.28 1.68
C ALA A 251 7.20 -21.37 0.70
N ASP A 252 7.97 -20.29 0.58
CA ASP A 252 9.10 -20.22 -0.34
C ASP A 252 10.22 -19.36 0.25
N THR A 253 11.45 -19.52 -0.24
CA THR A 253 12.66 -18.88 0.31
C THR A 253 13.29 -17.93 -0.69
N ILE A 254 13.58 -16.71 -0.26
CA ILE A 254 14.39 -15.75 -1.03
C ILE A 254 15.77 -15.58 -0.40
N GLU A 255 16.79 -15.46 -1.23
CA GLU A 255 18.10 -14.95 -0.83
C GLU A 255 18.15 -13.45 -1.18
N VAL A 256 18.21 -12.57 -0.18
CA VAL A 256 18.15 -11.12 -0.38
C VAL A 256 19.22 -10.39 0.44
N PRO A 257 19.96 -9.43 -0.16
CA PRO A 257 20.95 -8.64 0.57
C PRO A 257 20.29 -7.58 1.44
N PHE A 258 20.56 -7.62 2.74
CA PHE A 258 20.08 -6.59 3.66
C PHE A 258 20.95 -5.34 3.58
N PRO A 259 20.36 -4.13 3.49
CA PRO A 259 21.10 -2.92 3.15
C PRO A 259 22.00 -2.40 4.28
N LYS A 260 21.84 -2.92 5.51
CA LYS A 260 22.56 -2.44 6.69
C LYS A 260 22.77 -3.57 7.70
N ALA A 261 23.95 -3.56 8.33
CA ALA A 261 24.29 -4.48 9.41
C ALA A 261 23.47 -4.20 10.68
N GLY A 262 23.22 -5.25 11.46
CA GLY A 262 22.51 -5.20 12.73
C GLY A 262 21.47 -6.31 12.87
N VAL A 263 20.64 -6.22 13.91
CA VAL A 263 19.61 -7.21 14.23
C VAL A 263 18.27 -6.68 13.74
N TRP A 264 17.78 -7.28 12.66
CA TRP A 264 16.50 -6.96 12.07
C TRP A 264 15.42 -7.82 12.71
N THR A 265 14.33 -7.22 13.18
CA THR A 265 13.24 -7.94 13.87
C THR A 265 11.96 -7.87 13.06
N GLU A 266 11.31 -9.00 12.82
CA GLU A 266 10.00 -9.09 12.18
C GLU A 266 8.92 -8.52 13.12
N ARG A 267 8.13 -7.55 12.64
CA ARG A 267 7.23 -6.75 13.50
C ARG A 267 5.73 -6.99 13.28
N LEU A 268 5.32 -7.63 12.19
CA LEU A 268 3.90 -7.84 11.88
C LEU A 268 3.27 -8.91 12.79
N ASP A 269 4.01 -9.99 13.05
CA ASP A 269 3.53 -11.10 13.89
C ASP A 269 4.20 -11.16 15.26
N GLU A 270 4.92 -10.13 15.69
CA GLU A 270 5.70 -10.13 16.94
C GLU A 270 4.87 -10.57 18.17
N SER A 271 3.59 -10.18 18.22
CA SER A 271 2.66 -10.50 19.31
C SER A 271 2.12 -11.92 19.30
N PHE A 272 2.29 -12.65 18.19
CA PHE A 272 1.83 -14.04 18.01
C PHE A 272 2.97 -15.06 18.15
N ARG A 273 4.23 -14.61 18.17
CA ARG A 273 5.39 -15.49 18.27
C ARG A 273 5.81 -15.67 19.73
N GLY A 274 6.14 -16.91 20.10
CA GLY A 274 6.72 -17.20 21.42
C GLY A 274 8.13 -16.63 21.62
N ALA A 275 8.82 -16.29 20.53
CA ALA A 275 10.11 -15.61 20.52
C ALA A 275 10.22 -14.68 19.29
N PRO A 276 10.96 -13.56 19.38
CA PRO A 276 11.16 -12.68 18.23
C PRO A 276 11.80 -13.40 17.04
N LEU A 277 11.25 -13.20 15.84
CA LEU A 277 11.89 -13.62 14.60
C LEU A 277 12.90 -12.55 14.18
N THR A 278 14.19 -12.87 14.29
CA THR A 278 15.28 -11.92 14.02
C THR A 278 16.25 -12.43 12.97
N VAL A 279 16.84 -11.50 12.21
CA VAL A 279 17.91 -11.75 11.24
C VAL A 279 19.12 -10.91 11.65
N SER A 280 20.24 -11.56 11.94
CA SER A 280 21.49 -10.88 12.30
C SER A 280 22.36 -10.71 11.06
N VAL A 281 22.51 -9.47 10.61
CA VAL A 281 23.27 -9.10 9.41
C VAL A 281 24.62 -8.56 9.86
N ALA A 282 25.72 -9.22 9.48
CA ALA A 282 27.07 -8.85 9.97
C ALA A 282 27.61 -7.62 9.24
N SER A 283 27.45 -7.56 7.92
CA SER A 283 27.89 -6.46 7.06
C SER A 283 26.76 -6.00 6.12
N PRO A 284 26.71 -4.70 5.76
CA PRO A 284 25.80 -4.22 4.73
C PRO A 284 25.97 -5.01 3.42
N GLY A 285 24.88 -5.46 2.84
CA GLY A 285 24.87 -6.27 1.61
C GLY A 285 24.95 -7.77 1.84
N ASP A 286 25.13 -8.25 3.08
CA ASP A 286 25.12 -9.69 3.36
C ASP A 286 23.75 -10.28 2.99
N ALA A 287 23.77 -11.29 2.12
CA ALA A 287 22.60 -12.01 1.68
C ALA A 287 22.04 -12.89 2.80
N GLN A 288 20.73 -12.81 3.02
CA GLN A 288 20.02 -13.58 4.02
C GLN A 288 18.97 -14.46 3.35
N HIS A 289 18.83 -15.70 3.83
CA HIS A 289 17.84 -16.64 3.35
C HIS A 289 16.58 -16.52 4.22
N ILE A 290 15.49 -16.03 3.64
CA ILE A 290 14.24 -15.79 4.36
C ILE A 290 13.13 -16.64 3.76
N THR A 291 12.61 -17.58 4.54
CA THR A 291 11.44 -18.38 4.17
C THR A 291 10.16 -17.65 4.57
N VAL A 292 9.31 -17.30 3.60
CA VAL A 292 8.06 -16.56 3.80
C VAL A 292 6.87 -17.50 3.58
N PRO A 293 5.86 -17.53 4.47
CA PRO A 293 4.66 -18.35 4.32
C PRO A 293 3.89 -18.04 3.03
N SER A 294 3.06 -18.99 2.58
CA SER A 294 2.21 -18.80 1.40
C SER A 294 1.25 -17.62 1.58
N ASN A 295 1.08 -16.81 0.54
CA ASN A 295 0.15 -15.66 0.50
C ASN A 295 0.30 -14.68 1.67
N TYR A 296 1.52 -14.51 2.15
CA TYR A 296 1.82 -13.68 3.30
C TYR A 296 3.07 -12.82 3.06
N GLY A 297 3.53 -12.11 4.09
CA GLY A 297 4.75 -11.33 4.02
C GLY A 297 5.34 -11.02 5.39
N TYR A 298 6.63 -10.70 5.39
CA TYR A 298 7.33 -10.25 6.59
C TYR A 298 7.81 -8.82 6.44
N ILE A 299 7.79 -8.10 7.57
CA ILE A 299 8.30 -6.74 7.68
C ILE A 299 9.33 -6.74 8.80
N PHE A 300 10.60 -6.76 8.41
CA PHE A 300 11.72 -6.66 9.34
C PHE A 300 12.12 -5.19 9.52
N ILE A 301 12.16 -4.71 10.76
CA ILE A 301 12.64 -3.38 11.12
C ILE A 301 14.01 -3.49 11.78
N LEU A 302 14.93 -2.61 11.42
CA LEU A 302 16.25 -2.45 12.04
C LEU A 302 16.22 -1.41 13.17
#